data_AF-A0A2V7YDQ1-F1
#
_entry.id   AF-A0A2V7YDQ1-F1
#
_cell.length_a   1.000
_cell.length_b   1.000
_cell.length_c   1.000
_cell.angle_alpha   90.00
_cell.angle_beta   90.00
_cell.angle_gamma   90.00
#
_symmetry.space_group_name_H-M   'P 1'
#
loop_
_entity.id
_entity.type
_entity.pdbx_description
1 polymer ?
#
loop_
_entity_poly.entity_id
_entity_poly.type
_entity_poly.pdbx_seq_one_letter_code
_entity_poly.pdbx_strand_id
1 'polypeptide(L)'
;ARKVRRVGKGGKVLVGFAGGGADALALVGRLEEKLEEFNGNLERAVVELAKDWRTDRALRQLQAMIIVTDKEKSFFVSGVGELMQPDEEEPVLSIGSGANYALAAARALLRHTQMSASDVVREAMRIAAEICIFTNDHLTVEEL
;
A
#
# COMPACT_ATOMS: atom_id res chain seq x y z
N ALA A 1 -6.54 -11.00 10.10
CA ALA A 1 -6.25 -9.59 10.47
C ALA A 1 -6.46 -8.70 9.25
N ARG A 2 -7.21 -7.59 9.35
CA ARG A 2 -7.41 -6.66 8.22
C ARG A 2 -6.13 -5.85 7.97
N LYS A 3 -5.47 -6.10 6.84
CA LYS A 3 -4.19 -5.46 6.43
C LYS A 3 -4.37 -4.24 5.52
N VAL A 4 -5.61 -3.91 5.18
CA VAL A 4 -6.01 -2.70 4.44
C VAL A 4 -6.91 -1.87 5.34
N ARG A 5 -6.70 -0.55 5.38
CA ARG A 5 -7.43 0.38 6.26
C ARG A 5 -7.74 1.68 5.52
N ARG A 6 -8.85 2.30 5.89
CA ARG A 6 -9.17 3.69 5.54
C ARG A 6 -8.63 4.60 6.64
N VAL A 7 -7.96 5.68 6.25
CA VAL A 7 -7.35 6.66 7.14
C VAL A 7 -7.63 8.09 6.67
N GLY A 8 -7.32 9.05 7.54
CA GLY A 8 -7.52 10.47 7.28
C GLY A 8 -9.00 10.90 7.34
N LYS A 9 -9.23 12.20 7.22
CA LYS A 9 -10.55 12.82 7.39
C LYS A 9 -11.57 12.25 6.37
N GLY A 10 -12.58 11.55 6.87
CA GLY A 10 -13.62 10.94 6.04
C GLY A 10 -13.19 9.67 5.30
N GLY A 11 -12.06 9.04 5.67
CA GLY A 11 -11.63 7.77 5.09
C GLY A 11 -11.24 7.84 3.62
N LYS A 12 -10.70 8.98 3.19
CA LYS A 12 -10.33 9.29 1.79
C LYS A 12 -9.00 8.71 1.34
N VAL A 13 -8.23 8.13 2.27
CA VAL A 13 -6.94 7.51 2.00
C VAL A 13 -7.03 6.04 2.38
N LEU A 14 -6.54 5.15 1.52
CA LEU A 14 -6.33 3.75 1.84
C LEU A 14 -4.86 3.51 2.17
N VAL A 15 -4.62 2.70 3.20
CA VAL A 15 -3.28 2.20 3.54
C VAL A 15 -3.30 0.69 3.64
N GLY A 16 -2.42 0.04 2.89
CA GLY A 16 -2.11 -1.38 2.96
C GLY A 16 -0.73 -1.58 3.57
N PHE A 17 -0.53 -2.66 4.32
CA PHE A 17 0.78 -2.98 4.90
C PHE A 17 1.14 -4.46 4.80
N ALA A 18 2.44 -4.72 4.69
CA ALA A 18 3.04 -6.04 4.76
C ALA A 18 4.15 -6.03 5.82
N GLY A 19 4.07 -6.93 6.81
CA GLY A 19 4.99 -6.99 7.94
C GLY A 19 4.30 -7.36 9.25
N GLY A 20 4.99 -7.13 10.36
CA GLY A 20 4.45 -7.31 11.70
C GLY A 20 3.25 -6.40 11.96
N GLY A 21 2.21 -6.93 12.60
CA GLY A 21 0.99 -6.15 12.87
C GLY A 21 1.20 -4.95 13.79
N ALA A 22 2.15 -5.05 14.74
CA ALA A 22 2.51 -3.96 15.63
C ALA A 22 3.22 -2.81 14.89
N ASP A 23 4.23 -3.15 14.07
CA ASP A 23 4.94 -2.21 13.20
C ASP A 23 3.97 -1.42 12.32
N ALA A 24 3.04 -2.15 11.69
CA ALA A 24 2.04 -1.54 10.83
C ALA A 24 1.10 -0.58 11.57
N LEU A 25 0.65 -0.95 12.77
CA LEU A 25 -0.19 -0.08 13.59
C LEU A 25 0.53 1.22 13.96
N ALA A 26 1.82 1.13 14.31
CA ALA A 26 2.63 2.30 14.62
C ALA A 26 2.76 3.23 13.40
N LEU A 27 3.07 2.67 12.23
CA LEU A 27 3.23 3.45 10.99
C LEU A 27 1.94 4.09 10.52
N VAL A 28 0.82 3.37 10.63
CA VAL A 28 -0.50 3.91 10.28
C VAL A 28 -0.88 5.06 11.21
N GLY A 29 -0.63 4.93 12.53
CA GLY A 29 -0.87 6.03 13.47
C GLY A 29 -0.04 7.27 13.13
N ARG A 30 1.24 7.09 12.77
CA ARG A 30 2.10 8.22 12.33
C ARG A 30 1.63 8.83 11.01
N LEU A 31 1.18 8.01 10.06
CA LEU A 31 0.59 8.52 8.83
C LEU A 31 -0.65 9.39 9.11
N GLU A 32 -1.51 8.98 10.04
CA GLU A 32 -2.69 9.76 10.43
C GLU A 32 -2.29 11.11 11.05
N GLU A 33 -1.30 11.14 11.95
CA GLU A 33 -0.74 12.37 12.50
C GLU A 33 -0.27 13.32 11.38
N LYS A 34 0.48 12.80 10.40
CA LYS A 34 0.98 13.60 9.26
C LYS A 34 -0.12 14.08 8.33
N LEU A 35 -1.12 13.26 8.08
CA LEU A 35 -2.29 13.65 7.27
C LEU A 35 -3.05 14.78 7.96
N GLU A 36 -3.19 14.76 9.28
CA GLU A 36 -3.80 15.86 10.03
C GLU A 36 -2.94 17.12 9.97
N GLU A 37 -1.63 17.01 10.25
CA GLU A 37 -0.66 18.12 10.21
C GLU A 37 -0.67 18.86 8.86
N PHE A 38 -0.78 18.13 7.75
CA PHE A 38 -0.77 18.69 6.40
C PHE A 38 -2.15 18.81 5.76
N ASN A 39 -3.21 18.87 6.56
CA ASN A 39 -4.59 19.11 6.10
C ASN A 39 -5.04 18.15 4.98
N GLY A 40 -4.64 16.89 5.07
CA GLY A 40 -4.97 15.84 4.11
C GLY A 40 -4.10 15.82 2.85
N ASN A 41 -3.04 16.61 2.76
CA ASN A 41 -2.09 16.52 1.65
C ASN A 41 -1.30 15.20 1.74
N LEU A 42 -1.70 14.20 0.95
CA LEU A 42 -1.14 12.85 0.98
C LEU A 42 0.36 12.84 0.68
N GLU A 43 0.78 13.51 -0.40
CA GLU A 43 2.18 13.53 -0.83
C GLU A 43 3.08 14.10 0.27
N ARG A 44 2.71 15.24 0.86
CA ARG A 44 3.48 15.84 1.94
C ARG A 44 3.49 14.96 3.19
N ALA A 45 2.35 14.37 3.56
CA ALA A 45 2.26 13.48 4.70
C ALA A 45 3.16 12.25 4.56
N VAL A 46 3.18 11.64 3.38
CA VAL A 46 4.01 10.47 3.08
C VAL A 46 5.50 10.83 3.05
N VAL A 47 5.87 11.97 2.46
CA VAL A 47 7.27 12.44 2.43
C VAL A 47 7.79 12.67 3.85
N GLU A 48 7.02 13.34 4.70
CA GLU A 48 7.43 13.59 6.09
C GLU A 48 7.43 12.30 6.93
N LEU A 49 6.49 11.38 6.70
CA LEU A 49 6.53 10.05 7.31
C LEU A 49 7.81 9.29 6.93
N ALA A 50 8.20 9.30 5.65
CA ALA A 50 9.42 8.63 5.20
C ALA A 50 10.68 9.24 5.84
N LYS A 51 10.72 10.57 6.01
CA LYS A 51 11.80 11.26 6.73
C LYS A 51 11.86 10.86 8.20
N ASP A 52 10.73 10.87 8.90
CA ASP A 52 10.63 10.47 10.29
C ASP A 52 11.04 9.00 10.46
N TRP A 53 10.57 8.12 9.58
CA TRP A 53 10.89 6.69 9.63
C TRP A 53 12.39 6.45 9.48
N ARG A 54 13.06 7.18 8.58
CA ARG A 54 14.51 7.10 8.39
C ARG A 54 15.31 7.71 9.55
N THR A 55 14.80 8.74 10.22
CA THR A 55 15.57 9.52 11.21
C THR A 55 15.32 9.07 12.66
N ASP A 56 14.13 8.56 12.97
CA ASP A 56 13.77 8.08 14.29
C ASP A 56 14.38 6.69 14.58
N ARG A 57 14.99 6.54 15.77
CA ARG A 57 15.70 5.31 16.15
C ARG A 57 14.76 4.12 16.31
N ALA A 58 13.55 4.33 16.81
CA ALA A 58 12.55 3.29 17.00
C ALA A 58 11.91 2.88 15.67
N LEU A 59 11.55 3.86 14.83
CA LEU A 59 10.90 3.57 13.55
C LEU A 59 11.81 2.81 12.59
N ARG A 60 13.13 3.09 12.56
CA ARG A 60 14.09 2.36 11.72
C ARG A 60 14.14 0.84 11.97
N GLN A 61 13.68 0.37 13.12
CA GLN A 61 13.65 -1.06 13.43
C GLN A 61 12.47 -1.77 12.78
N LEU A 62 11.42 -1.03 12.39
CA LEU A 62 10.21 -1.58 11.80
C LEU A 62 10.53 -2.14 10.41
N GLN A 63 10.16 -3.41 10.20
CA GLN A 63 10.44 -4.14 8.96
C GLN A 63 9.25 -4.13 7.98
N ALA A 64 8.19 -3.41 8.33
CA ALA A 64 7.00 -3.33 7.50
C ALA A 64 7.23 -2.47 6.25
N MET A 65 6.47 -2.76 5.20
CA MET A 65 6.28 -1.91 4.03
C MET A 65 4.83 -1.46 3.99
N ILE A 66 4.59 -0.24 3.51
CA ILE A 66 3.23 0.27 3.33
C ILE A 66 3.01 0.76 1.89
N ILE A 67 1.79 0.59 1.42
CA ILE A 67 1.25 1.31 0.26
C ILE A 67 0.19 2.26 0.78
N VAL A 68 0.27 3.54 0.39
CA VAL A 68 -0.70 4.57 0.74
C VAL A 68 -1.27 5.16 -0.54
N THR A 69 -2.59 5.29 -0.65
CA THR A 69 -3.24 5.76 -1.88
C THR A 69 -4.47 6.63 -1.57
N ASP A 70 -4.68 7.67 -2.38
CA ASP A 70 -5.94 8.40 -2.47
C ASP A 70 -6.49 8.31 -3.91
N LYS A 71 -7.44 9.18 -4.28
CA LYS A 71 -8.03 9.18 -5.63
C LYS A 71 -7.07 9.64 -6.72
N GLU A 72 -5.97 10.28 -6.35
CA GLU A 72 -5.06 10.95 -7.27
C GLU A 72 -3.70 10.25 -7.33
N LYS A 73 -3.14 9.83 -6.18
CA LYS A 73 -1.77 9.35 -6.08
C LYS A 73 -1.66 8.11 -5.20
N SER A 74 -0.65 7.30 -5.53
CA SER A 74 -0.28 6.09 -4.77
C SER A 74 1.21 6.09 -4.47
N PHE A 75 1.57 5.70 -3.25
CA PHE A 75 2.95 5.69 -2.77
C PHE A 75 3.29 4.34 -2.14
N PHE A 76 4.45 3.81 -2.49
CA PHE A 76 5.14 2.78 -1.72
C PHE A 76 6.12 3.45 -0.77
N VAL A 77 6.14 3.00 0.50
CA VAL A 77 7.05 3.50 1.53
C VAL A 77 7.65 2.33 2.31
N SER A 78 8.97 2.34 2.51
CA SER A 78 9.69 1.35 3.31
C SER A 78 10.62 1.98 4.35
N GLY A 79 10.95 1.22 5.40
CA GLY A 79 11.80 1.68 6.51
C GLY A 79 13.27 1.94 6.16
N VAL A 80 13.71 1.53 4.97
CA VAL A 80 15.04 1.90 4.43
C VAL A 80 15.04 3.27 3.74
N GLY A 81 13.90 3.96 3.73
CA GLY A 81 13.75 5.30 3.19
C GLY A 81 13.46 5.32 1.69
N GLU A 82 12.95 4.22 1.14
CA GLU A 82 12.42 4.22 -0.23
C GLU A 82 11.03 4.83 -0.22
N LEU A 83 10.83 5.80 -1.10
CA LEU A 83 9.56 6.41 -1.40
C LEU A 83 9.40 6.41 -2.92
N MET A 84 8.36 5.74 -3.42
CA MET A 84 8.15 5.52 -4.84
C MET A 84 6.69 5.72 -5.21
N GLN A 85 6.43 6.30 -6.38
CA GLN A 85 5.13 6.30 -7.04
C GLN A 85 5.19 5.33 -8.23
N PRO A 86 4.08 4.66 -8.60
CA PRO A 86 4.04 3.89 -9.82
C PRO A 86 4.04 4.84 -11.04
N ASP A 87 4.52 4.35 -12.18
CA ASP A 87 4.45 5.09 -13.43
C ASP A 87 2.99 5.22 -13.90
N GLU A 88 2.65 6.30 -14.60
CA GLU A 88 1.28 6.52 -15.09
C GLU A 88 0.83 5.45 -16.08
N GLU A 89 1.76 4.88 -16.85
CA GLU A 89 1.48 3.79 -17.80
C GLU A 89 1.21 2.45 -17.10
N GLU A 90 1.73 2.27 -15.88
CA GLU A 90 1.59 1.06 -15.07
C GLU A 90 1.26 1.41 -13.62
N PRO A 91 0.05 1.91 -13.32
CA PRO A 91 -0.33 2.50 -12.03
C PRO A 91 -0.62 1.43 -10.96
N VAL A 92 0.27 0.45 -10.80
CA VAL A 92 0.11 -0.69 -9.90
C VAL A 92 1.29 -0.79 -8.94
N LEU A 93 0.96 -0.87 -7.65
CA LEU A 93 1.90 -1.19 -6.58
C LEU A 93 1.49 -2.50 -5.91
N SER A 94 2.46 -3.24 -5.40
CA SER A 94 2.24 -4.51 -4.69
C SER A 94 3.28 -4.69 -3.59
N ILE A 95 2.88 -5.25 -2.44
CA ILE A 95 3.78 -5.59 -1.33
C ILE A 95 3.44 -6.95 -0.72
N GLY A 96 4.40 -7.56 -0.03
CA GLY A 96 4.25 -8.85 0.64
C GLY A 96 4.71 -10.05 -0.21
N SER A 97 4.49 -11.25 0.31
CA SER A 97 5.08 -12.49 -0.24
C SER A 97 4.60 -12.84 -1.66
N GLY A 98 3.34 -12.53 -1.99
CA GLY A 98 2.76 -12.75 -3.31
C GLY A 98 2.89 -11.57 -4.27
N ALA A 99 3.60 -10.51 -3.88
CA ALA A 99 3.59 -9.21 -4.57
C ALA A 99 3.93 -9.32 -6.06
N ASN A 100 5.03 -9.99 -6.40
CA ASN A 100 5.49 -10.07 -7.78
C ASN A 100 4.51 -10.82 -8.70
N TYR A 101 3.83 -11.85 -8.18
CA TYR A 101 2.81 -12.58 -8.94
C TYR A 101 1.57 -11.72 -9.17
N ALA A 102 1.10 -11.04 -8.12
CA ALA A 102 -0.03 -10.11 -8.21
C ALA A 102 0.29 -8.94 -9.15
N LEU A 103 1.49 -8.37 -9.08
CA LEU A 103 1.93 -7.27 -9.93
C LEU A 103 1.98 -7.67 -11.40
N ALA A 104 2.58 -8.83 -11.70
CA ALA A 104 2.67 -9.34 -13.07
C ALA A 104 1.28 -9.61 -13.65
N ALA A 105 0.40 -10.25 -12.87
CA ALA A 105 -0.99 -10.51 -13.28
C ALA A 105 -1.77 -9.22 -13.51
N ALA A 106 -1.71 -8.27 -12.57
CA ALA A 106 -2.41 -6.98 -12.68
C ALA A 106 -1.95 -6.18 -13.90
N ARG A 107 -0.63 -6.12 -14.16
CA ARG A 107 -0.09 -5.44 -15.35
C ARG A 107 -0.56 -6.10 -16.64
N ALA A 108 -0.58 -7.43 -16.71
CA ALA A 108 -1.08 -8.14 -17.89
C ALA A 108 -2.59 -7.87 -18.11
N LEU A 109 -3.40 -7.89 -17.05
CA LEU A 109 -4.83 -7.61 -17.11
C LEU A 109 -5.10 -6.16 -17.56
N LEU A 110 -4.37 -5.17 -17.02
CA LEU A 110 -4.54 -3.76 -17.43
C LEU A 110 -4.18 -3.53 -18.90
N ARG A 111 -3.16 -4.22 -19.43
CA ARG A 111 -2.74 -4.05 -20.84
C ARG A 111 -3.67 -4.73 -21.84
N HIS A 112 -4.37 -5.79 -21.43
CA HIS A 112 -5.05 -6.69 -22.37
C HIS A 112 -6.56 -6.83 -22.13
N THR A 113 -7.12 -6.11 -21.15
CA THR A 113 -8.54 -6.17 -20.82
C THR A 113 -9.12 -4.78 -20.56
N GLN A 114 -10.44 -4.71 -20.36
CA GLN A 114 -11.15 -3.50 -19.91
C GLN A 114 -11.74 -3.70 -18.50
N MET A 115 -11.09 -4.53 -17.68
CA MET A 115 -11.54 -4.82 -16.33
C MET A 115 -11.49 -3.57 -15.44
N SER A 116 -12.43 -3.48 -14.49
CA SER A 116 -12.38 -2.42 -13.48
C SER A 116 -11.17 -2.60 -12.55
N ALA A 117 -10.75 -1.55 -11.84
CA ALA A 117 -9.67 -1.66 -10.87
C ALA A 117 -9.94 -2.73 -9.80
N SER A 118 -11.19 -2.86 -9.34
CA SER A 118 -11.60 -3.90 -8.39
C SER A 118 -11.43 -5.30 -8.99
N ASP A 119 -11.88 -5.50 -10.22
CA ASP A 119 -11.79 -6.81 -10.88
C ASP A 119 -10.33 -7.20 -11.16
N VAL A 120 -9.49 -6.24 -11.59
CA VAL A 120 -8.05 -6.44 -11.78
C VAL A 120 -7.40 -6.88 -10.47
N VAL A 121 -7.66 -6.19 -9.36
CA VAL A 121 -7.10 -6.53 -8.05
C VAL A 121 -7.56 -7.92 -7.60
N ARG A 122 -8.84 -8.26 -7.78
CA ARG A 122 -9.39 -9.57 -7.41
C ARG A 122 -8.74 -10.70 -8.18
N GLU A 123 -8.66 -10.59 -9.51
CA GLU A 123 -8.11 -11.65 -10.35
C GLU A 123 -6.60 -11.77 -10.17
N ALA A 124 -5.88 -10.64 -10.05
CA ALA A 124 -4.44 -10.65 -9.79
C ALA A 124 -4.09 -11.31 -8.45
N MET A 125 -4.85 -11.02 -7.39
CA MET A 125 -4.66 -11.63 -6.08
C MET A 125 -5.03 -13.10 -6.07
N ARG A 126 -6.05 -13.51 -6.83
CA ARG A 126 -6.41 -14.91 -7.01
C ARG A 126 -5.27 -15.69 -7.69
N ILE A 127 -4.72 -15.17 -8.79
CA ILE A 127 -3.55 -15.76 -9.45
C ILE A 127 -2.36 -15.87 -8.48
N ALA A 128 -2.11 -14.83 -7.68
CA ALA A 128 -1.06 -14.86 -6.68
C ALA A 128 -1.29 -15.94 -5.59
N ALA A 129 -2.54 -16.19 -5.19
CA ALA A 129 -2.91 -17.24 -4.23
C ALA A 129 -2.75 -18.66 -4.80
N GLU A 130 -2.93 -18.83 -6.11
CA GLU A 130 -2.72 -20.12 -6.78
C GLU A 130 -1.22 -20.48 -6.93
N ILE A 131 -0.32 -19.48 -6.85
CA ILE A 131 1.12 -19.67 -7.07
C ILE A 131 1.94 -19.57 -5.77
N CYS A 132 1.66 -18.56 -4.94
CA CYS A 132 2.44 -18.26 -3.75
C CYS A 132 1.92 -19.02 -2.53
N ILE A 133 2.73 -19.93 -1.97
CA ILE A 133 2.39 -20.70 -0.76
C ILE A 133 2.08 -19.87 0.50
N PHE A 134 2.43 -18.57 0.49
CA PHE A 134 2.17 -17.63 1.58
C PHE A 134 0.98 -16.69 1.32
N THR A 135 0.29 -16.85 0.19
CA THR A 135 -0.88 -16.05 -0.21
C THR A 135 -2.07 -16.99 -0.34
N ASN A 136 -3.22 -16.62 0.20
CA ASN A 136 -4.45 -17.41 0.10
C ASN A 136 -5.54 -16.64 -0.64
N ASP A 137 -6.66 -17.32 -0.88
CA ASP A 137 -7.84 -16.84 -1.59
C ASP A 137 -8.79 -15.96 -0.74
N HIS A 138 -8.49 -15.77 0.55
CA HIS A 138 -9.31 -14.98 1.46
C HIS A 138 -8.98 -13.49 1.32
N LEU A 139 -9.56 -12.87 0.29
CA LEU A 139 -9.29 -11.48 -0.08
C LEU A 139 -10.25 -10.48 0.59
N THR A 140 -9.70 -9.34 1.02
CA THR A 140 -10.46 -8.12 1.34
C THR A 140 -10.09 -7.04 0.34
N VAL A 141 -11.08 -6.39 -0.27
CA VAL A 141 -10.90 -5.31 -1.26
C VAL A 141 -11.57 -4.06 -0.73
N GLU A 142 -10.87 -2.92 -0.83
CA GLU A 142 -11.37 -1.59 -0.45
C GLU A 142 -11.19 -0.65 -1.64
N GLU A 143 -12.15 0.28 -1.84
CA GLU A 143 -12.23 1.18 -3.00
C GLU A 143 -12.52 2.64 -2.57
N LEU A 144 -12.11 3.64 -3.36
CA LEU A 144 -12.24 5.08 -3.04
C LEU A 144 -13.26 5.83 -3.92
#